data_AF-A0AAV8WJN2-F1
#
_entry.id   AF-A0AAV8WJN2-F1
#
_cell.length_a   1.000
_cell.length_b   1.000
_cell.length_c   1.000
_cell.angle_alpha   90.00
_cell.angle_beta   90.00
_cell.angle_gamma   90.00
#
_symmetry.space_group_name_H-M   'P 1'
#
loop_
_entity.id
_entity.type
_entity.pdbx_description
1 polymer ?
#
loop_
_entity_poly.entity_id
_entity_poly.type
_entity_poly.pdbx_seq_one_letter_code
_entity_poly.pdbx_strand_id
1 'polypeptide(L)'
;MYRPLILARESKAEEFKMMAKTYIQTFEKQMSSPEMRKLVSNENNEQYDLLLVEYLMPSIFPLKDVYKCPMVGINSLHLTVLATESLGMWKHPGLDPGYYLSFSTNLSFKERVISTVSYYLLKITTSIPTVSQYTLAARKYFGKDTREVLSMFKDVSLV
;
A
#
# COMPACT_ATOMS: atom_id res chain seq x y z
N MET A 1 -29.60 21.95 12.42
CA MET A 1 -28.47 22.67 13.03
C MET A 1 -27.19 21.92 12.65
N TYR A 2 -26.57 22.28 11.52
CA TYR A 2 -25.34 21.65 11.05
C TYR A 2 -24.17 22.15 11.89
N ARG A 3 -23.51 21.25 12.62
CA ARG A 3 -22.29 21.55 13.38
C ARG A 3 -21.14 21.54 12.37
N PRO A 4 -20.43 22.65 12.14
CA PRO A 4 -19.26 22.61 11.27
C PRO A 4 -18.20 21.76 11.96
N LEU A 5 -17.86 20.62 11.35
CA LEU A 5 -16.68 19.85 11.70
C LEU A 5 -15.46 20.71 11.32
N ILE A 6 -15.02 21.53 12.26
CA ILE A 6 -13.65 22.06 12.26
C ILE A 6 -12.78 20.84 12.62
N LEU A 7 -12.52 19.98 11.63
CA LEU A 7 -11.41 19.06 11.68
C LEU A 7 -10.17 19.93 11.80
N ALA A 8 -9.54 19.89 12.98
CA ALA A 8 -8.21 20.44 13.16
C ALA A 8 -7.37 19.97 11.98
N ARG A 9 -6.82 20.91 11.21
CA ARG A 9 -6.03 20.61 10.01
C ARG A 9 -4.74 19.94 10.47
N GLU A 10 -4.79 18.63 10.68
CA GLU A 10 -3.62 17.83 10.94
C GLU A 10 -2.64 18.04 9.78
N SER A 11 -1.34 18.06 10.10
CA SER A 11 -0.32 18.10 9.06
C SER A 11 -0.53 16.92 8.10
N LYS A 12 -0.31 17.12 6.80
CA LYS A 12 -0.34 16.02 5.81
C LYS A 12 0.53 14.83 6.19
N ALA A 13 1.58 15.06 6.98
CA ALA A 13 2.41 13.99 7.54
C ALA A 13 1.66 13.14 8.59
N GLU A 14 0.82 13.75 9.42
CA GLU A 14 0.01 13.03 10.42
C GLU A 14 -1.13 12.25 9.75
N GLU A 15 -1.78 12.82 8.72
CA GLU A 15 -2.74 12.08 7.90
C GLU A 15 -2.12 10.80 7.30
N PHE A 16 -0.88 10.92 6.78
CA PHE A 16 -0.17 9.78 6.19
C PHE A 16 0.21 8.71 7.23
N LYS A 17 0.67 9.14 8.41
CA LYS A 17 0.95 8.23 9.55
C LYS A 17 -0.32 7.52 10.02
N MET A 18 -1.42 8.26 10.13
CA MET A 18 -2.73 7.70 10.49
C MET A 18 -3.15 6.64 9.48
N MET A 19 -3.06 6.94 8.18
CA MET A 19 -3.39 6.01 7.10
C MET A 19 -2.56 4.73 7.18
N ALA A 20 -1.23 4.84 7.33
CA ALA A 20 -0.34 3.69 7.47
C ALA A 20 -0.71 2.82 8.69
N LYS A 21 -1.00 3.47 9.83
CA LYS A 21 -1.45 2.79 11.05
C LYS A 21 -2.78 2.08 10.84
N THR A 22 -3.74 2.72 10.17
CA THR A 22 -5.04 2.13 9.86
C THR A 22 -4.90 0.89 8.98
N TYR A 23 -4.03 0.90 7.96
CA TYR A 23 -3.81 -0.29 7.13
C TYR A 23 -3.32 -1.49 7.93
N ILE A 24 -2.36 -1.29 8.84
CA ILE A 24 -1.86 -2.36 9.71
C ILE A 24 -2.98 -2.85 10.64
N GLN A 25 -3.75 -1.95 11.25
CA GLN A 25 -4.85 -2.33 12.14
C GLN A 25 -5.95 -3.11 11.42
N THR A 26 -6.29 -2.70 10.19
CA THR A 26 -7.25 -3.42 9.34
C THR A 26 -6.74 -4.82 9.01
N PHE A 27 -5.48 -4.94 8.60
CA PHE A 27 -4.84 -6.23 8.37
C PHE A 27 -4.88 -7.13 9.61
N GLU A 28 -4.47 -6.63 10.78
CA GLU A 28 -4.48 -7.42 12.01
C GLU A 28 -5.89 -7.89 12.39
N LYS A 29 -6.91 -7.05 12.20
CA LYS A 29 -8.31 -7.43 12.42
C LYS A 29 -8.77 -8.52 11.46
N GLN A 30 -8.45 -8.38 10.16
CA GLN A 30 -8.77 -9.40 9.16
C GLN A 30 -8.11 -10.73 9.51
N MET A 31 -6.82 -10.73 9.80
CA MET A 31 -6.04 -11.93 10.13
C MET A 31 -6.45 -12.59 11.45
N SER A 32 -7.14 -11.85 12.32
CA SER A 32 -7.68 -12.41 13.56
C SER A 32 -8.98 -13.20 13.34
N SER A 33 -9.60 -13.12 12.15
CA SER A 33 -10.82 -13.86 11.83
C SER A 33 -10.54 -15.36 11.65
N PRO A 34 -11.49 -16.24 12.01
CA PRO A 34 -11.34 -17.68 11.80
C PRO A 34 -11.15 -18.06 10.32
N GLU A 35 -11.81 -17.35 9.41
CA GLU A 35 -11.76 -17.59 7.97
C GLU A 35 -10.37 -17.31 7.42
N MET A 36 -9.76 -16.18 7.82
CA MET A 36 -8.39 -15.85 7.42
C MET A 36 -7.39 -16.84 8.01
N ARG A 37 -7.59 -17.30 9.25
CA ARG A 37 -6.70 -18.32 9.84
C ARG A 37 -6.73 -19.63 9.07
N LYS A 38 -7.91 -20.10 8.65
CA LYS A 38 -8.06 -21.29 7.80
C LYS A 38 -7.36 -21.10 6.44
N LEU A 39 -7.52 -19.92 5.84
CA LEU A 39 -6.88 -19.60 4.57
C LEU A 39 -5.35 -19.54 4.69
N VAL A 40 -4.82 -19.07 5.82
CA VAL A 40 -3.37 -18.98 6.04
C VAL A 40 -2.76 -20.33 6.37
N SER A 41 -3.44 -21.16 7.17
CA SER A 41 -2.94 -22.50 7.51
C SER A 41 -2.99 -23.47 6.33
N ASN A 42 -3.94 -23.27 5.41
CA ASN A 42 -4.20 -24.13 4.26
C ASN A 42 -4.20 -25.63 4.66
N GLU A 43 -4.85 -25.97 5.78
CA GLU A 43 -4.84 -27.32 6.36
C GLU A 43 -5.36 -28.39 5.40
N ASN A 44 -6.28 -28.01 4.51
CA ASN A 44 -6.87 -28.90 3.50
C ASN A 44 -6.00 -29.04 2.24
N ASN A 45 -4.85 -28.37 2.17
CA ASN A 45 -3.96 -28.32 1.01
C ASN A 45 -4.69 -27.94 -0.28
N GLU A 46 -5.57 -26.94 -0.18
CA GLU A 46 -6.33 -26.41 -1.31
C GLU A 46 -5.39 -25.73 -2.31
N GLN A 47 -5.79 -25.79 -3.58
CA GLN A 47 -5.08 -25.20 -4.71
C GLN A 47 -5.97 -24.14 -5.35
N TYR A 48 -5.35 -23.05 -5.77
CA TYR A 48 -6.02 -21.95 -6.45
C TYR A 48 -5.26 -21.61 -7.72
N ASP A 49 -5.97 -21.19 -8.76
CA ASP A 49 -5.35 -20.78 -10.02
C ASP A 49 -4.86 -19.32 -9.99
N LEU A 50 -5.39 -18.51 -9.06
CA LEU A 50 -5.14 -17.07 -9.00
C LEU A 50 -5.32 -16.51 -7.59
N LEU A 51 -4.42 -15.62 -7.19
CA LEU A 51 -4.52 -14.80 -5.99
C LEU A 51 -4.78 -13.34 -6.36
N LEU A 52 -5.92 -12.81 -5.91
CA LEU A 52 -6.28 -11.40 -6.05
C LEU A 52 -6.05 -10.69 -4.72
N VAL A 53 -5.25 -9.62 -4.71
CA VAL A 53 -4.87 -8.90 -3.49
C VAL A 53 -4.96 -7.40 -3.66
N GLU A 54 -5.35 -6.68 -2.61
CA GLU A 54 -5.27 -5.22 -2.59
C GLU A 54 -3.79 -4.80 -2.60
N TYR A 55 -3.38 -4.09 -3.65
CA TYR A 55 -1.99 -3.71 -3.89
C TYR A 55 -1.46 -2.75 -2.83
N LEU A 56 -2.35 -1.94 -2.22
CA LEU A 56 -2.01 -1.02 -1.14
C LEU A 56 -1.75 -1.70 0.22
N MET A 57 -2.08 -2.98 0.38
CA MET A 57 -1.95 -3.72 1.64
C MET A 57 -1.00 -4.92 1.49
N PRO A 58 0.31 -4.69 1.37
CA PRO A 58 1.22 -5.76 0.94
C PRO A 58 1.46 -6.82 2.02
N SER A 59 1.04 -6.59 3.28
CA SER A 59 1.10 -7.59 4.35
C SER A 59 0.36 -8.90 4.04
N ILE A 60 -0.54 -8.92 3.05
CA ILE A 60 -1.28 -10.11 2.62
C ILE A 60 -0.55 -10.92 1.54
N PHE A 61 0.48 -10.35 0.90
CA PHE A 61 1.22 -10.99 -0.19
C PHE A 61 1.84 -12.36 0.17
N PRO A 62 2.19 -12.68 1.42
CA PRO A 62 2.64 -14.02 1.80
C PRO A 62 1.68 -15.16 1.45
N LEU A 63 0.39 -14.90 1.17
CA LEU A 63 -0.50 -15.92 0.59
C LEU A 63 0.03 -16.50 -0.74
N LYS A 64 0.85 -15.74 -1.48
CA LYS A 64 1.56 -16.21 -2.67
C LYS A 64 2.47 -17.40 -2.36
N ASP A 65 3.14 -17.38 -1.21
CA ASP A 65 4.05 -18.47 -0.81
C ASP A 65 3.26 -19.68 -0.25
N VAL A 66 2.05 -19.45 0.29
CA VAL A 66 1.11 -20.50 0.76
C VAL A 66 0.53 -21.27 -0.42
N TYR A 67 -0.04 -20.57 -1.41
CA TYR A 67 -0.77 -21.19 -2.51
C TYR A 67 0.03 -21.36 -3.81
N LYS A 68 1.17 -20.69 -3.92
CA LYS A 68 2.12 -20.80 -5.05
C LYS A 68 1.51 -20.51 -6.43
N CYS A 69 0.38 -19.81 -6.49
CA CYS A 69 -0.32 -19.45 -7.73
C CYS A 69 0.00 -18.01 -8.18
N PRO A 70 -0.23 -17.63 -9.46
CA PRO A 70 -0.08 -16.26 -9.93
C PRO A 70 -0.81 -15.24 -9.04
N MET A 71 -0.18 -14.08 -8.81
CA MET A 71 -0.72 -13.01 -7.96
C MET A 71 -0.99 -11.76 -8.79
N VAL A 72 -2.21 -11.24 -8.71
CA VAL A 72 -2.64 -10.01 -9.36
C VAL A 72 -3.06 -9.02 -8.28
N GLY A 73 -2.45 -7.84 -8.33
CA GLY A 73 -2.83 -6.70 -7.52
C GLY A 73 -4.12 -6.10 -8.06
N ILE A 74 -4.99 -5.65 -7.15
CA ILE A 74 -6.11 -4.78 -7.45
C ILE A 74 -5.87 -3.52 -6.64
N ASN A 75 -6.04 -2.36 -7.24
CA ASN A 75 -5.95 -1.09 -6.52
C ASN A 75 -7.29 -0.37 -6.55
N SER A 76 -7.86 -0.14 -5.38
CA SER A 76 -9.14 0.58 -5.24
C SER A 76 -9.00 2.10 -5.29
N LEU A 77 -7.77 2.61 -5.21
CA LEU A 77 -7.46 4.04 -5.24
C LEU A 77 -6.48 4.36 -6.37
N HIS A 78 -6.09 5.63 -6.48
CA HIS A 78 -5.01 6.01 -7.38
C HIS A 78 -3.69 5.36 -6.92
N LEU A 79 -2.87 4.89 -7.86
CA LEU A 79 -1.56 4.31 -7.54
C LEU A 79 -0.68 5.38 -6.86
N THR A 80 0.01 4.96 -5.81
CA THR A 80 1.03 5.79 -5.16
C THR A 80 2.25 5.97 -6.06
N VAL A 81 3.09 6.95 -5.76
CA VAL A 81 4.35 7.18 -6.49
C VAL A 81 5.21 5.90 -6.54
N LEU A 82 5.34 5.21 -5.40
CA LEU A 82 6.09 3.96 -5.31
C LEU A 82 5.45 2.85 -6.15
N ALA A 83 4.11 2.76 -6.11
CA ALA A 83 3.36 1.79 -6.91
C ALA A 83 3.53 2.01 -8.41
N THR A 84 3.41 3.26 -8.88
CA THR A 84 3.62 3.58 -10.31
C THR A 84 5.04 3.28 -10.77
N GLU A 85 6.05 3.60 -9.96
CA GLU A 85 7.45 3.27 -10.29
C GLU A 85 7.70 1.76 -10.34
N SER A 86 7.12 0.99 -9.41
CA SER A 86 7.26 -0.49 -9.41
C SER A 86 6.66 -1.16 -10.64
N LEU A 87 5.67 -0.53 -11.27
CA LEU A 87 5.03 -1.00 -12.50
C LEU A 87 5.70 -0.46 -13.77
N GLY A 88 6.79 0.31 -13.64
CA GLY A 88 7.42 0.99 -14.78
C GLY A 88 6.59 2.14 -15.36
N MET A 89 5.53 2.57 -14.67
CA MET A 89 4.69 3.71 -15.06
C MET A 89 5.36 5.01 -14.62
N TRP A 90 6.18 5.58 -15.50
CA TRP A 90 6.83 6.86 -15.23
C TRP A 90 5.81 8.00 -15.29
N LYS A 91 5.62 8.69 -14.16
CA LYS A 91 4.80 9.90 -14.05
C LYS A 91 5.69 11.11 -13.89
N HIS A 92 5.52 12.12 -14.74
CA HIS A 92 6.25 13.37 -14.61
C HIS A 92 5.55 14.26 -13.56
N PRO A 93 6.16 14.53 -12.40
CA PRO A 93 5.45 15.19 -11.28
C PRO A 93 5.08 16.66 -11.58
N GLY A 94 5.77 17.30 -12.51
CA GLY A 94 5.39 18.63 -13.01
C GLY A 94 4.21 18.63 -13.98
N LEU A 95 3.67 17.47 -14.38
CA LEU A 95 2.52 17.34 -15.30
C LEU A 95 1.35 16.59 -14.64
N ASP A 96 1.66 15.56 -13.84
CA ASP A 96 0.68 14.79 -13.08
C ASP A 96 1.03 14.91 -11.58
N PRO A 97 0.37 15.83 -10.85
CA PRO A 97 0.65 16.01 -9.44
C PRO A 97 0.18 14.78 -8.67
N GLY A 98 0.94 14.38 -7.65
CA GLY A 98 0.52 13.26 -6.80
C GLY A 98 -0.85 13.53 -6.16
N TYR A 99 -1.68 12.50 -6.04
CA TYR A 99 -3.06 12.60 -5.50
C TYR A 99 -3.16 13.23 -4.10
N TYR A 100 -2.06 13.27 -3.36
CA TYR A 100 -1.94 13.88 -2.03
C TYR A 100 -1.80 15.41 -2.07
N LEU A 101 -1.56 15.99 -3.25
CA LEU A 101 -1.57 17.42 -3.51
C LEU A 101 -2.96 17.82 -3.98
N SER A 102 -3.56 18.82 -3.33
CA SER A 102 -4.86 19.37 -3.71
C SER A 102 -4.75 20.32 -4.91
N PHE A 103 -4.09 19.87 -5.98
CA PHE A 103 -3.90 20.64 -7.20
C PHE A 103 -4.87 20.20 -8.30
N SER A 104 -5.18 21.12 -9.21
CA SER A 104 -5.97 20.81 -10.41
C SER A 104 -5.08 20.26 -11.54
N THR A 105 -5.69 19.80 -12.63
CA THR A 105 -4.97 19.33 -13.83
C THR A 105 -4.18 20.44 -14.54
N ASN A 106 -4.59 21.71 -14.37
CA ASN A 106 -3.92 22.87 -14.97
C ASN A 106 -2.98 23.53 -13.96
N LEU A 107 -1.78 22.96 -13.80
CA LEU A 107 -0.77 23.44 -12.86
C LEU A 107 -0.08 24.74 -13.33
N SER A 108 -0.11 25.76 -12.48
CA SER A 108 0.77 26.92 -12.58
C SER A 108 2.24 26.53 -12.36
N PHE A 109 3.19 27.37 -12.79
CA PHE A 109 4.61 27.10 -12.62
C PHE A 109 4.99 26.80 -11.15
N LYS A 110 4.43 27.55 -10.19
CA LYS A 110 4.68 27.33 -8.76
C LYS A 110 4.18 25.97 -8.30
N GLU A 111 2.98 25.56 -8.72
CA GLU A 111 2.42 24.25 -8.36
C GLU A 111 3.23 23.10 -8.98
N ARG A 112 3.78 23.27 -10.19
CA ARG A 112 4.69 22.29 -10.81
C ARG A 112 5.97 22.10 -10.00
N VAL A 113 6.55 23.20 -9.51
CA VAL A 113 7.74 23.16 -8.65
C VAL A 113 7.41 22.45 -7.33
N ILE A 114 6.32 22.84 -6.67
CA ILE A 114 5.89 22.21 -5.40
C ILE A 114 5.64 20.72 -5.62
N SER A 115 4.91 20.35 -6.67
CA SER A 115 4.62 18.96 -7.00
C SER A 115 5.88 18.13 -7.20
N THR A 116 6.83 18.67 -7.96
CA THR A 116 8.13 18.01 -8.21
C THR A 116 8.92 17.82 -6.92
N VAL A 117 9.01 18.85 -6.07
CA VAL A 117 9.71 18.76 -4.79
C VAL A 117 9.03 17.75 -3.85
N SER A 118 7.70 17.82 -3.73
CA SER A 118 6.93 16.89 -2.90
C SER A 118 7.05 15.43 -3.37
N TYR A 119 7.11 15.19 -4.68
CA TYR A 119 7.33 13.86 -5.26
C TYR A 119 8.64 13.24 -4.76
N TYR A 120 9.75 13.96 -4.88
CA TYR A 120 11.06 13.45 -4.46
C TYR A 120 11.17 13.34 -2.93
N LEU A 121 10.60 14.28 -2.18
CA LEU A 121 10.55 14.19 -0.71
C LEU A 121 9.77 12.96 -0.24
N LEU A 122 8.60 12.68 -0.84
CA LEU A 122 7.81 11.49 -0.51
C LEU A 122 8.61 10.23 -0.84
N LYS A 123 9.25 10.18 -2.00
CA LYS A 123 10.09 9.05 -2.41
C LYS A 123 11.18 8.75 -1.38
N ILE A 124 11.93 9.76 -0.94
CA ILE A 124 13.02 9.60 0.04
C ILE A 124 12.49 9.18 1.42
N THR A 125 11.37 9.76 1.86
CA THR A 125 10.86 9.56 3.22
C THR A 125 10.12 8.24 3.42
N THR A 126 9.50 7.70 2.36
CA THR A 126 8.65 6.50 2.47
C THR A 126 9.39 5.19 2.20
N SER A 127 10.54 5.23 1.52
CA SER A 127 11.23 4.02 1.05
C SER A 127 11.88 3.15 2.13
N ILE A 128 11.95 3.57 3.41
CA ILE A 128 12.72 2.83 4.44
C ILE A 128 11.89 2.45 5.68
N PRO A 129 11.10 3.33 6.33
CA PRO A 129 10.48 2.99 7.63
C PRO A 129 9.18 2.18 7.54
N THR A 130 8.30 2.50 6.59
CA THR A 130 6.95 1.92 6.50
C THR A 130 6.98 0.45 6.03
N VAL A 131 7.96 0.11 5.20
CA VAL A 131 8.17 -1.23 4.65
C VAL A 131 8.45 -2.28 5.73
N SER A 132 9.19 -1.90 6.77
CA SER A 132 9.51 -2.78 7.90
C SER A 132 8.26 -3.18 8.68
N GLN A 133 7.30 -2.26 8.84
CA GLN A 133 6.09 -2.52 9.63
C GLN A 133 5.14 -3.53 8.97
N TYR A 134 4.98 -3.48 7.64
CA TYR A 134 4.17 -4.47 6.92
C TYR A 134 4.75 -5.88 7.02
N THR A 135 6.08 -6.01 6.89
CA THR A 135 6.76 -7.30 7.03
C THR A 135 6.63 -7.85 8.47
N LEU A 136 6.77 -6.99 9.49
CA LEU A 136 6.57 -7.40 10.88
C LEU A 136 5.13 -7.85 11.16
N ALA A 137 4.14 -7.12 10.64
CA ALA A 137 2.74 -7.50 10.77
C ALA A 137 2.46 -8.84 10.09
N ALA A 138 2.99 -9.06 8.88
CA ALA A 138 2.84 -10.32 8.16
C ALA A 138 3.44 -11.51 8.92
N ARG A 139 4.68 -11.39 9.42
CA ARG A 139 5.38 -12.45 10.17
C ARG A 139 4.63 -12.94 11.41
N LYS A 140 3.81 -12.08 12.02
CA LYS A 140 2.97 -12.44 13.18
C LYS A 140 1.96 -13.55 12.85
N TYR A 141 1.48 -13.62 11.60
CA TYR A 141 0.43 -14.54 11.19
C TYR A 141 0.91 -15.62 10.22
N PHE A 142 1.87 -15.31 9.34
CA PHE A 142 2.43 -16.25 8.36
C PHE A 142 3.69 -16.98 8.86
N GLY A 143 4.23 -16.58 10.01
CA GLY A 143 5.43 -17.18 10.61
C GLY A 143 6.68 -16.32 10.44
N LYS A 144 7.68 -16.56 11.29
CA LYS A 144 8.91 -15.75 11.37
C LYS A 144 9.74 -15.79 10.08
N ASP A 145 9.67 -16.89 9.34
CA ASP A 145 10.42 -17.14 8.12
C ASP A 145 9.79 -16.46 6.88
N THR A 146 8.68 -15.74 7.06
CA THR A 146 8.07 -14.95 5.98
C THR A 146 9.09 -13.96 5.41
N ARG A 147 9.26 -14.00 4.09
CA ARG A 147 10.15 -13.12 3.32
C ARG A 147 9.74 -11.66 3.49
N GLU A 148 10.64 -10.75 3.13
CA GLU A 148 10.33 -9.33 3.15
C GLU A 148 9.21 -9.02 2.16
N VAL A 149 8.13 -8.41 2.65
CA VAL A 149 6.95 -8.09 1.85
C VAL A 149 7.29 -7.21 0.65
N LEU A 150 8.29 -6.32 0.77
CA LEU A 150 8.73 -5.47 -0.34
C LEU A 150 9.24 -6.28 -1.54
N SER A 151 9.96 -7.36 -1.26
CA SER A 151 10.50 -8.24 -2.31
C SER A 151 9.39 -8.90 -3.12
N MET A 152 8.22 -9.11 -2.51
CA MET A 152 7.07 -9.79 -3.11
C MET A 152 6.29 -8.90 -4.08
N PHE A 153 6.52 -7.58 -4.11
CA PHE A 153 5.96 -6.72 -5.16
C PHE A 153 6.43 -7.13 -6.56
N LYS A 154 7.62 -7.72 -6.68
CA LYS A 154 8.14 -8.25 -7.95
C LYS A 154 7.40 -9.52 -8.41
N ASP A 155 6.71 -10.19 -7.49
CA ASP A 155 5.94 -11.40 -7.77
C ASP A 155 4.51 -11.07 -8.26
N VAL A 156 4.09 -9.80 -8.17
CA VAL A 156 2.81 -9.31 -8.69
C VAL A 156 2.88 -9.27 -10.21
N SER A 157 2.04 -10.07 -10.86
CA SER A 157 2.05 -10.25 -12.32
C SER A 157 1.38 -9.09 -13.06
N LEU A 158 0.32 -8.52 -12.48
CA LEU A 158 -0.46 -7.40 -13.01
C LEU A 158 -1.08 -6.60 -11.86
N VAL A 159 -1.41 -5.33 -12.12
CA VAL A 159 -2.13 -4.41 -11.22
C VAL A 159 -3.22 -3.69 -11.99
#